data_AF-A0A5M9GYG5-F1
#
_entry.id   AF-A0A5M9GYG5-F1
#
_cell.length_a   1.000
_cell.length_b   1.000
_cell.length_c   1.000
_cell.angle_alpha   90.00
_cell.angle_beta   90.00
_cell.angle_gamma   90.00
#
_symmetry.space_group_name_H-M   'P 1'
#
loop_
_entity.id
_entity.type
_entity.pdbx_description
1 polymer ?
#
loop_
_entity_poly.entity_id
_entity_poly.type
_entity_poly.pdbx_seq_one_letter_code
_entity_poly.pdbx_strand_id
1 'polypeptide(L)'
;MYTKNNLGLVCLLIPFVLISLKELSYGQVVNDNDSAAVENTLSVFRKSLKSQLWLFNGVEDPGYPAGLVGSPYYLTDKLSKGSVIYDGVTYHNVPLLYDMLKQAVVIEYFNTPFRIRLLDDRLSSFSFSGHHFVKVGNNAGLVNLEEGIFEICYSGSLRLLARRYALSRNVISGNKMATTIESHVKFYIIRDRTAYSVNSAKTALKIVGDNGEIKEYLKKNKFKYKKDKERVLTEIVSYRDNISR
;
A
#
# COMPACT_ATOMS: atom_id res chain seq x y z
N MET A 1 41.81 -32.00 -88.36
CA MET A 1 43.14 -32.61 -88.53
C MET A 1 43.52 -33.19 -87.17
N TYR A 2 43.44 -34.53 -87.06
CA TYR A 2 43.66 -35.29 -85.83
C TYR A 2 45.16 -35.57 -85.66
N THR A 3 45.70 -35.38 -84.45
CA THR A 3 46.88 -36.15 -84.00
C THR A 3 46.85 -36.36 -82.48
N LYS A 4 47.15 -37.61 -82.12
CA LYS A 4 47.12 -38.28 -80.81
C LYS A 4 48.27 -37.87 -79.89
N ASN A 5 48.16 -38.39 -78.65
CA ASN A 5 49.18 -38.76 -77.64
C ASN A 5 49.16 -37.83 -76.41
N ASN A 6 49.29 -38.30 -75.16
CA ASN A 6 49.52 -39.63 -74.59
C ASN A 6 49.28 -39.57 -73.06
N LEU A 7 49.11 -40.75 -72.46
CA LEU A 7 49.53 -41.16 -71.11
C LEU A 7 48.98 -40.43 -69.86
N GLY A 8 48.36 -41.23 -68.99
CA GLY A 8 48.14 -40.86 -67.58
C GLY A 8 47.24 -41.83 -66.81
N LEU A 9 47.48 -43.14 -66.93
CA LEU A 9 46.82 -44.16 -66.10
C LEU A 9 47.49 -44.17 -64.72
N VAL A 10 46.82 -43.66 -63.69
CA VAL A 10 47.18 -43.92 -62.28
C VAL A 10 45.96 -44.51 -61.58
N CYS A 11 46.03 -45.83 -61.45
CA CYS A 11 45.09 -46.65 -60.70
C CYS A 11 45.52 -46.60 -59.23
N LEU A 12 44.72 -45.97 -58.36
CA LEU A 12 44.87 -46.04 -56.90
C LEU A 12 43.53 -46.46 -56.31
N LEU A 13 43.33 -47.77 -56.25
CA LEU A 13 42.25 -48.43 -55.51
C LEU A 13 42.54 -48.29 -54.02
N ILE A 14 41.82 -47.38 -53.34
CA ILE A 14 41.74 -47.35 -51.87
C ILE A 14 40.39 -47.95 -51.49
N PRO A 15 40.33 -49.11 -50.81
CA PRO A 15 39.09 -49.56 -50.23
C PRO A 15 38.81 -48.71 -48.99
N PHE A 16 37.84 -47.79 -49.11
CA PHE A 16 37.29 -47.05 -47.97
C PHE A 16 36.43 -48.04 -47.16
N VAL A 17 37.04 -48.67 -46.16
CA VAL A 17 36.33 -49.52 -45.19
C VAL A 17 35.49 -48.61 -44.31
N LEU A 18 34.16 -48.64 -44.51
CA LEU A 18 33.18 -48.04 -43.61
C LEU A 18 33.13 -48.85 -42.30
N ILE A 19 33.97 -48.50 -41.33
CA ILE A 19 33.79 -48.92 -39.94
C ILE A 19 32.76 -47.96 -39.32
N SER A 20 31.49 -48.37 -39.28
CA SER A 20 30.51 -47.75 -38.38
C SER A 20 30.79 -48.20 -36.95
N LEU A 21 31.55 -47.42 -36.20
CA LEU A 21 31.52 -47.45 -34.73
C LEU A 21 30.19 -46.83 -34.29
N LYS A 22 29.23 -47.67 -33.88
CA LYS A 22 28.09 -47.21 -33.09
C LYS A 22 28.61 -46.88 -31.70
N GLU A 23 28.94 -45.62 -31.46
CA GLU A 23 29.04 -45.12 -30.09
C GLU A 23 27.64 -45.14 -29.49
N LEU A 24 27.41 -46.07 -28.55
CA LEU A 24 26.29 -45.98 -27.63
C LEU A 24 26.58 -44.82 -26.68
N SER A 25 26.11 -43.64 -27.06
CA SER A 25 26.01 -42.50 -26.14
C SER A 25 25.04 -42.87 -25.02
N TYR A 26 25.56 -43.05 -23.81
CA TYR A 26 24.75 -43.09 -22.60
C TYR A 26 24.34 -41.65 -22.28
N GLY A 27 23.18 -41.22 -22.77
CA GLY A 27 22.52 -40.03 -22.25
C GLY A 27 22.19 -40.25 -20.77
N GLN A 28 22.56 -39.29 -19.92
CA GLN A 28 22.15 -39.33 -18.52
C GLN A 28 20.62 -39.36 -18.44
N VAL A 29 20.08 -40.35 -17.75
CA VAL A 29 18.64 -40.40 -17.44
C VAL A 29 18.35 -39.21 -16.53
N VAL A 30 17.46 -38.32 -16.97
CA VAL A 30 16.92 -37.24 -16.14
C VAL A 30 16.28 -37.92 -14.92
N ASN A 31 16.90 -37.75 -13.75
CA ASN A 31 16.28 -38.22 -12.51
C ASN A 31 15.01 -37.40 -12.28
N ASP A 32 13.87 -38.07 -12.12
CA ASP A 32 12.56 -37.45 -11.85
C ASP A 32 12.50 -36.61 -10.56
N ASN A 33 13.56 -36.64 -9.73
CA ASN A 33 13.71 -35.75 -8.59
C ASN A 33 14.05 -34.30 -9.01
N ASP A 34 14.71 -34.11 -10.16
CA ASP A 34 15.04 -32.77 -10.66
C ASP A 34 13.81 -32.06 -11.23
N SER A 35 12.87 -32.80 -11.84
CA SER A 35 11.61 -32.23 -12.35
C SER A 35 10.74 -31.71 -11.20
N ALA A 36 10.59 -32.48 -10.11
CA ALA A 36 9.86 -32.06 -8.93
C ALA A 36 10.52 -30.89 -8.18
N ALA A 37 11.86 -30.88 -8.05
CA ALA A 37 12.59 -29.78 -7.43
C ALA A 37 12.55 -28.50 -8.27
N VAL A 38 12.66 -28.61 -9.60
CA VAL A 38 12.52 -27.51 -10.55
C VAL A 38 11.09 -26.99 -10.58
N GLU A 39 10.07 -27.85 -10.59
CA GLU A 39 8.66 -27.45 -10.52
C GLU A 39 8.30 -26.78 -9.20
N ASN A 40 8.81 -27.30 -8.07
CA ASN A 40 8.64 -26.66 -6.78
C ASN A 40 9.32 -25.28 -6.75
N THR A 41 10.54 -25.17 -7.29
CA THR A 41 11.26 -23.90 -7.40
C THR A 41 10.53 -22.90 -8.30
N LEU A 42 10.02 -23.34 -9.46
CA LEU A 42 9.20 -22.52 -10.36
C LEU A 42 7.86 -22.13 -9.72
N SER A 43 7.25 -23.01 -8.93
CA SER A 43 6.02 -22.74 -8.20
C SER A 43 6.25 -21.67 -7.13
N VAL A 44 7.29 -21.82 -6.31
CA VAL A 44 7.70 -20.83 -5.30
C VAL A 44 8.05 -19.50 -5.96
N PHE A 45 8.82 -19.52 -7.05
CA PHE A 45 9.19 -18.33 -7.81
C PHE A 45 7.99 -17.63 -8.44
N ARG A 46 7.09 -18.36 -9.12
CA ARG A 46 5.85 -17.81 -9.69
C ARG A 46 4.92 -17.27 -8.60
N LYS A 47 4.83 -17.93 -7.45
CA LYS A 47 4.05 -17.47 -6.29
C LYS A 47 4.63 -16.18 -5.71
N SER A 48 5.95 -16.11 -5.57
CA SER A 48 6.67 -14.92 -5.09
C SER A 48 6.53 -13.75 -6.06
N LEU A 49 6.72 -13.98 -7.36
CA LEU A 49 6.57 -12.94 -8.38
C LEU A 49 5.11 -12.49 -8.54
N LYS A 50 4.14 -13.42 -8.64
CA LYS A 50 2.71 -13.04 -8.71
C LYS A 50 2.28 -12.22 -7.50
N SER A 51 2.68 -12.64 -6.30
CA SER A 51 2.38 -11.93 -5.06
C SER A 51 2.87 -10.48 -5.12
N GLN A 52 4.12 -10.25 -5.54
CA GLN A 52 4.68 -8.91 -5.64
C GLN A 52 4.04 -8.09 -6.76
N LEU A 53 3.81 -8.69 -7.93
CA LEU A 53 3.18 -8.01 -9.08
C LEU A 53 1.76 -7.52 -8.78
N TRP A 54 0.99 -8.19 -7.91
CA TRP A 54 -0.39 -7.81 -7.61
C TRP A 54 -0.54 -6.48 -6.89
N LEU A 55 0.48 -6.05 -6.13
CA LEU A 55 0.46 -4.72 -5.51
C LEU A 55 0.62 -3.60 -6.55
N PHE A 56 1.28 -3.88 -7.68
CA PHE A 56 1.68 -2.89 -8.67
C PHE A 56 0.74 -2.83 -9.89
N ASN A 57 -0.57 -2.80 -9.63
CA ASN A 57 -1.62 -2.69 -10.65
C ASN A 57 -2.39 -1.36 -10.58
N GLY A 58 -1.83 -0.39 -9.85
CA GLY A 58 -2.38 0.95 -9.69
C GLY A 58 -2.22 1.83 -10.94
N VAL A 59 -2.72 3.06 -10.82
CA VAL A 59 -2.59 4.08 -11.87
C VAL A 59 -1.36 4.93 -11.58
N GLU A 60 -0.61 5.32 -12.60
CA GLU A 60 0.52 6.25 -12.45
C GLU A 60 0.10 7.51 -11.67
N ASP A 61 0.93 7.93 -10.71
CA ASP A 61 0.77 9.17 -9.97
C ASP A 61 1.98 10.08 -10.20
N PRO A 62 1.87 11.11 -11.06
CA PRO A 62 2.95 12.06 -11.31
C PRO A 62 3.19 13.03 -10.13
N GLY A 63 2.38 12.94 -9.08
CA GLY A 63 2.39 13.87 -7.95
C GLY A 63 1.73 15.19 -8.30
N TYR A 64 2.33 16.28 -7.84
CA TYR A 64 1.78 17.62 -7.98
C TYR A 64 2.82 18.59 -8.55
N PRO A 65 2.39 19.64 -9.27
CA PRO A 65 3.29 20.65 -9.78
C PRO A 65 4.00 21.40 -8.63
N ALA A 66 5.19 21.92 -8.93
CA ALA A 66 5.90 22.83 -8.04
C ALA A 66 5.08 24.11 -7.79
N GLY A 67 5.28 24.74 -6.63
CA GLY A 67 4.65 26.02 -6.28
C GLY A 67 3.35 25.92 -5.47
N LEU A 68 2.96 24.72 -5.04
CA LEU A 68 1.93 24.55 -4.02
C LEU A 68 2.39 25.12 -2.68
N VAL A 69 1.50 25.85 -2.00
CA VAL A 69 1.72 26.31 -0.63
C VAL A 69 1.05 25.32 0.32
N GLY A 70 1.85 24.59 1.10
CA GLY A 70 1.37 23.49 1.96
C GLY A 70 1.66 22.11 1.36
N SER A 71 1.10 21.06 1.96
CA SER A 71 1.30 19.67 1.53
C SER A 71 -0.04 18.96 1.34
N PRO A 72 -0.24 18.23 0.23
CA PRO A 72 -1.37 17.32 0.07
C PRO A 72 -1.16 15.99 0.82
N TYR A 73 0.07 15.69 1.23
CA TYR A 73 0.41 14.41 1.87
C TYR A 73 0.34 14.49 3.39
N TYR A 74 -0.15 13.42 4.02
CA TYR A 74 -0.20 13.29 5.47
C TYR A 74 1.21 13.11 6.05
N LEU A 75 1.57 13.95 7.03
CA LEU A 75 2.86 14.02 7.76
C LEU A 75 4.09 14.37 6.94
N THR A 76 4.27 13.75 5.77
CA THR A 76 5.47 13.89 4.95
C THR A 76 5.16 13.71 3.47
N ASP A 77 5.91 14.40 2.62
CA ASP A 77 5.94 14.26 1.16
C ASP A 77 6.98 13.23 0.68
N LYS A 78 7.70 12.58 1.62
CA LYS A 78 8.68 11.54 1.35
C LYS A 78 8.09 10.15 1.60
N LEU A 79 8.36 9.24 0.68
CA LEU A 79 7.99 7.83 0.81
C LEU A 79 8.51 7.28 2.15
N SER A 80 7.60 6.72 2.93
CA SER A 80 7.89 6.14 4.24
C SER A 80 7.55 4.67 4.22
N LYS A 81 8.41 3.84 4.81
CA LYS A 81 8.15 2.40 4.88
C LYS A 81 6.92 2.13 5.75
N GLY A 82 6.03 1.32 5.23
CA GLY A 82 4.77 0.96 5.87
C GLY A 82 4.35 -0.47 5.56
N SER A 83 3.13 -0.81 5.94
CA SER A 83 2.46 -2.03 5.51
C SER A 83 1.15 -1.70 4.81
N VAL A 84 0.74 -2.52 3.85
CA VAL A 84 -0.52 -2.37 3.10
C VAL A 84 -1.22 -3.72 3.07
N ILE A 85 -2.52 -3.76 3.35
CA ILE A 85 -3.37 -4.90 3.05
C ILE A 85 -4.14 -4.58 1.78
N TYR A 86 -3.85 -5.33 0.72
CA TYR A 86 -4.34 -5.10 -0.64
C TYR A 86 -4.77 -6.43 -1.26
N ASP A 87 -6.00 -6.50 -1.80
CA ASP A 87 -6.60 -7.75 -2.30
C ASP A 87 -6.50 -8.92 -1.30
N GLY A 88 -6.64 -8.61 0.01
CA GLY A 88 -6.53 -9.59 1.10
C GLY A 88 -5.10 -10.06 1.42
N VAL A 89 -4.09 -9.53 0.75
CA VAL A 89 -2.68 -9.86 0.96
C VAL A 89 -1.99 -8.74 1.75
N THR A 90 -1.20 -9.13 2.76
CA THR A 90 -0.39 -8.18 3.54
C THR A 90 0.99 -8.00 2.91
N TYR A 91 1.31 -6.76 2.58
CA TYR A 91 2.60 -6.32 2.07
C TYR A 91 3.31 -5.52 3.15
N HIS A 92 4.55 -5.87 3.45
CA HIS A 92 5.38 -5.20 4.45
C HIS A 92 6.51 -4.40 3.81
N ASN A 93 7.01 -3.41 4.53
CA ASN A 93 8.11 -2.54 4.10
C ASN A 93 7.85 -1.81 2.77
N VAL A 94 6.59 -1.53 2.45
CA VAL A 94 6.18 -0.82 1.24
C VAL A 94 6.51 0.67 1.41
N PRO A 95 7.33 1.28 0.55
CA PRO A 95 7.51 2.72 0.54
C PRO A 95 6.20 3.38 0.08
N LEU A 96 5.54 4.13 0.96
CA LEU A 96 4.22 4.69 0.70
C LEU A 96 4.06 6.13 1.19
N LEU A 97 3.04 6.79 0.63
CA LEU A 97 2.52 8.10 0.98
C LEU A 97 1.00 8.01 1.12
N TYR A 98 0.42 8.83 1.99
CA TYR A 98 -1.02 9.05 2.02
C TYR A 98 -1.36 10.44 1.47
N ASP A 99 -1.94 10.48 0.28
CA ASP A 99 -2.43 11.69 -0.36
C ASP A 99 -3.81 12.05 0.20
N MET A 100 -3.87 13.08 1.04
CA MET A 100 -5.09 13.54 1.67
C MET A 100 -6.00 14.34 0.72
N LEU A 101 -5.47 14.87 -0.39
CA LEU A 101 -6.27 15.60 -1.37
C LEU A 101 -7.02 14.63 -2.30
N LYS A 102 -6.33 13.58 -2.77
CA LYS A 102 -6.91 12.51 -3.58
C LYS A 102 -7.56 11.39 -2.77
N GLN A 103 -7.37 11.38 -1.45
CA GLN A 103 -7.80 10.30 -0.54
C GLN A 103 -7.26 8.93 -0.96
N ALA A 104 -5.96 8.84 -1.23
CA ALA A 104 -5.38 7.65 -1.83
C ALA A 104 -3.99 7.30 -1.30
N VAL A 105 -3.66 6.00 -1.39
CA VAL A 105 -2.34 5.48 -1.04
C VAL A 105 -1.47 5.44 -2.29
N VAL A 106 -0.34 6.13 -2.23
CA VAL A 106 0.64 6.20 -3.32
C VAL A 106 1.86 5.41 -2.90
N ILE A 107 2.35 4.53 -3.76
CA ILE A 107 3.53 3.70 -3.50
C ILE A 107 4.58 3.89 -4.60
N GLU A 108 5.82 3.57 -4.28
CA GLU A 108 6.90 3.46 -5.26
C GLU A 108 6.68 2.25 -6.17
N TYR A 109 6.84 2.40 -7.49
CA TYR A 109 6.74 1.29 -8.44
C TYR A 109 8.08 0.56 -8.55
N PHE A 110 8.18 -0.69 -8.11
CA PHE A 110 9.36 -1.58 -8.29
C PHE A 110 10.75 -0.93 -8.16
N ASN A 111 11.03 -0.19 -7.09
CA ASN A 111 12.34 0.47 -6.90
C ASN A 111 12.71 1.46 -8.02
N THR A 112 11.72 1.99 -8.72
CA THR A 112 11.87 3.04 -9.74
C THR A 112 11.46 4.39 -9.14
N PRO A 113 11.82 5.53 -9.75
CA PRO A 113 11.31 6.82 -9.30
C PRO A 113 9.81 7.03 -9.58
N PHE A 114 9.18 6.13 -10.35
CA PHE A 114 7.76 6.22 -10.65
C PHE A 114 6.92 5.85 -9.44
N ARG A 115 5.78 6.52 -9.34
CA ARG A 115 4.79 6.28 -8.29
C ARG A 115 3.51 5.79 -8.92
N ILE A 116 2.82 4.93 -8.19
CA ILE A 116 1.47 4.50 -8.54
C ILE A 116 0.53 4.72 -7.37
N ARG A 117 -0.70 5.07 -7.68
CA ARG A 117 -1.81 5.13 -6.75
C ARG A 117 -2.52 3.79 -6.75
N LEU A 118 -2.62 3.18 -5.57
CA LEU A 118 -3.36 1.92 -5.41
C LEU A 118 -4.84 2.12 -5.71
N LEU A 119 -5.49 1.10 -6.27
CA LEU A 119 -6.93 1.12 -6.52
C LEU A 119 -7.70 1.00 -5.19
N ASP A 120 -8.60 1.94 -4.94
CA ASP A 120 -9.31 2.08 -3.67
C ASP A 120 -10.19 0.87 -3.29
N ASP A 121 -10.75 0.18 -4.29
CA ASP A 121 -11.63 -0.98 -4.13
C ASP A 121 -10.91 -2.24 -3.63
N ARG A 122 -9.59 -2.28 -3.83
CA ARG A 122 -8.71 -3.39 -3.43
C ARG A 122 -7.97 -3.10 -2.13
N LEU A 123 -7.88 -1.83 -1.74
CA LEU A 123 -7.24 -1.40 -0.50
C LEU A 123 -8.14 -1.71 0.70
N SER A 124 -7.63 -2.50 1.64
CA SER A 124 -8.29 -2.77 2.92
C SER A 124 -7.78 -1.86 4.03
N SER A 125 -6.46 -1.78 4.20
CA SER A 125 -5.81 -0.98 5.24
C SER A 125 -4.35 -0.69 4.90
N PHE A 126 -3.77 0.27 5.59
CA PHE A 126 -2.33 0.53 5.53
C PHE A 126 -1.84 1.13 6.84
N SER A 127 -0.53 1.12 7.07
CA SER A 127 0.10 1.77 8.20
C SER A 127 1.47 2.31 7.84
N PHE A 128 1.81 3.46 8.38
CA PHE A 128 3.14 4.05 8.27
C PHE A 128 3.36 5.05 9.40
N SER A 129 4.62 5.25 9.81
CA SER A 129 4.99 6.22 10.83
C SER A 129 4.20 6.10 12.15
N GLY A 130 3.79 4.90 12.53
CA GLY A 130 3.01 4.65 13.76
C GLY A 130 1.49 4.87 13.63
N HIS A 131 1.00 5.27 12.45
CA HIS A 131 -0.42 5.49 12.18
C HIS A 131 -1.01 4.31 11.41
N HIS A 132 -2.23 3.91 11.74
CA HIS A 132 -2.95 2.83 11.08
C HIS A 132 -4.27 3.32 10.48
N PHE A 133 -4.45 3.05 9.20
CA PHE A 133 -5.59 3.49 8.39
C PHE A 133 -6.36 2.31 7.85
N VAL A 134 -7.68 2.44 7.81
CA VAL A 134 -8.61 1.45 7.27
C VAL A 134 -9.49 2.10 6.20
N LYS A 135 -9.71 1.40 5.09
CA LYS A 135 -10.72 1.75 4.11
C LYS A 135 -12.05 1.22 4.61
N VAL A 136 -12.99 2.12 4.88
CA VAL A 136 -14.37 1.79 5.24
C VAL A 136 -15.20 1.94 3.98
N GLY A 137 -15.74 0.83 3.46
CA GLY A 137 -16.68 0.84 2.33
C GLY A 137 -18.14 0.91 2.78
N ASN A 138 -19.06 1.10 1.83
CA ASN A 138 -20.50 1.19 2.11
C ASN A 138 -21.08 -0.04 2.83
N ASN A 139 -20.47 -1.21 2.65
CA ASN A 139 -20.91 -2.47 3.26
C ASN A 139 -20.31 -2.73 4.65
N ALA A 140 -19.60 -1.76 5.25
CA ALA A 140 -18.97 -1.94 6.56
C ALA A 140 -19.96 -2.10 7.73
N GLY A 141 -21.27 -1.96 7.47
CA GLY A 141 -22.32 -2.09 8.49
C GLY A 141 -22.28 -0.98 9.54
N LEU A 142 -21.64 0.16 9.23
CA LEU A 142 -21.58 1.33 10.08
C LEU A 142 -22.63 2.36 9.66
N VAL A 143 -23.46 2.78 10.61
CA VAL A 143 -24.50 3.78 10.39
C VAL A 143 -23.89 5.18 10.51
N ASN A 144 -24.30 6.12 9.64
CA ASN A 144 -23.84 7.51 9.62
C ASN A 144 -22.33 7.70 9.40
N LEU A 145 -21.68 6.75 8.73
CA LEU A 145 -20.31 6.89 8.27
C LEU A 145 -20.25 6.75 6.76
N GLU A 146 -19.82 7.79 6.09
CA GLU A 146 -19.54 7.73 4.65
C GLU A 146 -18.33 6.83 4.38
N GLU A 147 -18.31 6.22 3.20
CA GLU A 147 -17.13 5.55 2.69
C GLU A 147 -15.90 6.48 2.67
N GLY A 148 -14.73 5.91 2.98
CA GLY A 148 -13.47 6.63 2.93
C GLY A 148 -12.33 5.93 3.66
N ILE A 149 -11.19 6.62 3.73
CA ILE A 149 -10.03 6.17 4.49
C ILE A 149 -10.05 6.87 5.86
N PHE A 150 -9.95 6.08 6.91
CA PHE A 150 -10.00 6.54 8.30
C PHE A 150 -8.77 6.04 9.05
N GLU A 151 -8.13 6.91 9.81
CA GLU A 151 -7.17 6.50 10.82
C GLU A 151 -7.90 5.94 12.04
N ILE A 152 -7.34 4.90 12.62
CA ILE A 152 -7.77 4.35 13.91
C ILE A 152 -6.92 4.99 15.01
N CYS A 153 -7.48 5.99 15.70
CA CYS A 153 -6.81 6.67 16.81
C CYS A 153 -6.93 5.89 18.13
N TYR A 154 -8.02 5.12 18.29
CA TYR A 154 -8.24 4.22 19.42
C TYR A 154 -9.16 3.06 19.02
N SER A 155 -8.85 1.86 19.50
CA SER A 155 -9.63 0.64 19.20
C SER A 155 -9.88 -0.19 20.46
N GLY A 156 -11.04 0.02 21.08
CA GLY A 156 -11.59 -0.78 22.19
C GLY A 156 -13.04 -1.18 21.92
N SER A 157 -13.87 -1.28 22.96
CA SER A 157 -15.32 -1.45 22.77
C SER A 157 -15.94 -0.20 22.14
N LEU A 158 -15.39 0.97 22.49
CA LEU A 158 -15.52 2.20 21.73
C LEU A 158 -14.32 2.35 20.77
N ARG A 159 -14.58 2.90 19.57
CA ARG A 159 -13.51 3.24 18.61
C ARG A 159 -13.50 4.72 18.33
N LEU A 160 -12.30 5.31 18.21
CA LEU A 160 -12.10 6.67 17.74
C LEU A 160 -11.45 6.62 16.36
N LEU A 161 -12.14 7.16 15.36
CA LEU A 161 -11.66 7.26 14.00
C LEU A 161 -11.41 8.71 13.60
N ALA A 162 -10.41 8.95 12.75
CA ALA A 162 -10.12 10.25 12.16
C ALA A 162 -10.11 10.17 10.63
N ARG A 163 -10.98 10.94 9.96
CA ARG A 163 -10.91 11.15 8.50
C ARG A 163 -10.05 12.37 8.23
N ARG A 164 -8.88 12.15 7.65
CA ARG A 164 -7.93 13.21 7.29
C ARG A 164 -8.02 13.50 5.80
N TYR A 165 -8.16 14.77 5.45
CA TYR A 165 -8.34 15.21 4.08
C TYR A 165 -7.71 16.59 3.88
N ALA A 166 -7.37 16.91 2.64
CA ALA A 166 -6.88 18.22 2.27
C ALA A 166 -7.84 18.89 1.28
N LEU A 167 -7.89 20.22 1.31
CA LEU A 167 -8.63 21.02 0.34
C LEU A 167 -7.66 21.98 -0.37
N SER A 168 -7.81 22.13 -1.68
CA SER A 168 -7.06 23.11 -2.46
C SER A 168 -7.87 24.40 -2.63
N ARG A 169 -7.23 25.56 -2.42
CA ARG A 169 -7.79 26.88 -2.70
C ARG A 169 -6.81 27.69 -3.56
N ASN A 170 -7.32 28.32 -4.61
CA ASN A 170 -6.54 29.30 -5.36
C ASN A 170 -6.59 30.64 -4.62
N VAL A 171 -5.42 31.18 -4.32
CA VAL A 171 -5.23 32.50 -3.70
C VAL A 171 -4.55 33.39 -4.72
N ILE A 172 -5.16 34.54 -4.98
CA ILE A 172 -4.60 35.57 -5.85
C ILE A 172 -3.91 36.60 -4.95
N SER A 173 -2.62 36.82 -5.16
CA SER A 173 -1.85 37.88 -4.49
C SER A 173 -1.12 38.71 -5.53
N GLY A 174 -1.65 39.91 -5.79
CA GLY A 174 -1.21 40.75 -6.91
C GLY A 174 -1.42 40.06 -8.25
N ASN A 175 -0.34 39.96 -9.06
CA ASN A 175 -0.36 39.31 -10.38
C ASN A 175 0.00 37.81 -10.34
N LYS A 176 0.09 37.20 -9.15
CA LYS A 176 0.43 35.78 -8.99
C LYS A 176 -0.76 34.99 -8.45
N MET A 177 -1.08 33.88 -9.11
CA MET A 177 -2.01 32.87 -8.62
C MET A 177 -1.20 31.75 -7.95
N ALA A 178 -1.51 31.45 -6.70
CA ALA A 178 -0.94 30.33 -5.96
C ALA A 178 -2.05 29.37 -5.52
N THR A 179 -1.78 28.07 -5.58
CA THR A 179 -2.68 27.06 -5.01
C THR A 179 -2.19 26.69 -3.61
N THR A 180 -3.03 26.95 -2.61
CA THR A 180 -2.77 26.60 -1.21
C THR A 180 -3.50 25.31 -0.86
N ILE A 181 -2.83 24.42 -0.14
CA ILE A 181 -3.38 23.18 0.40
C ILE A 181 -3.61 23.34 1.91
N GLU A 182 -4.86 23.22 2.33
CA GLU A 182 -5.28 23.27 3.73
C GLU A 182 -5.61 21.85 4.22
N SER A 183 -4.95 21.40 5.29
CA SER A 183 -5.20 20.09 5.90
C SER A 183 -6.33 20.16 6.93
N HIS A 184 -7.19 19.15 6.92
CA HIS A 184 -8.37 19.04 7.76
C HIS A 184 -8.53 17.64 8.35
N VAL A 185 -9.23 17.56 9.48
CA VAL A 185 -9.58 16.30 10.14
C VAL A 185 -11.01 16.35 10.68
N LYS A 186 -11.75 15.25 10.49
CA LYS A 186 -13.05 14.98 11.13
C LYS A 186 -12.90 13.76 12.02
N PHE A 187 -13.35 13.86 13.27
CA PHE A 187 -13.32 12.75 14.22
C PHE A 187 -14.69 12.09 14.35
N TYR A 188 -14.68 10.79 14.57
CA TYR A 188 -15.88 9.98 14.78
C TYR A 188 -15.67 9.02 15.95
N ILE A 189 -16.64 8.97 16.87
CA ILE A 189 -16.71 7.90 17.87
C ILE A 189 -17.67 6.84 17.34
N ILE A 190 -17.22 5.60 17.28
CA ILE A 190 -18.07 4.46 16.91
C ILE A 190 -18.56 3.78 18.18
N ARG A 191 -19.88 3.69 18.31
CA ARG A 191 -20.57 3.03 19.42
C ARG A 191 -21.78 2.29 18.85
N ASP A 192 -21.94 1.02 19.19
CA ASP A 192 -23.08 0.20 18.77
C ASP A 192 -23.32 0.24 17.25
N ARG A 193 -22.24 0.12 16.46
CA ARG A 193 -22.18 0.23 14.99
C ARG A 193 -22.64 1.59 14.41
N THR A 194 -22.86 2.60 15.24
CA THR A 194 -23.20 3.96 14.80
C THR A 194 -21.98 4.86 14.93
N ALA A 195 -21.70 5.62 13.88
CA ALA A 195 -20.68 6.66 13.90
C ALA A 195 -21.27 8.00 14.33
N TYR A 196 -20.67 8.61 15.33
CA TYR A 196 -21.04 9.93 15.82
C TYR A 196 -19.93 10.93 15.51
N SER A 197 -20.22 11.94 14.69
CA SER A 197 -19.28 13.02 14.39
C SER A 197 -18.96 13.84 15.64
N VAL A 198 -17.67 14.13 15.85
CA VAL A 198 -17.16 14.83 17.03
C VAL A 198 -16.42 16.08 16.63
N ASN A 199 -16.99 17.23 16.99
CA ASN A 199 -16.40 18.54 16.78
C ASN A 199 -15.92 19.21 18.08
N SER A 200 -16.25 18.65 19.25
CA SER A 200 -15.88 19.21 20.55
C SER A 200 -15.73 18.13 21.63
N ALA A 201 -14.97 18.43 22.68
CA ALA A 201 -14.91 17.59 23.88
C ALA A 201 -16.29 17.41 24.54
N LYS A 202 -17.16 18.42 24.50
CA LYS A 202 -18.54 18.32 25.01
C LYS A 202 -19.35 17.26 24.25
N THR A 203 -19.23 17.25 22.93
CA THR A 203 -19.89 16.26 22.07
C THR A 203 -19.37 14.86 22.37
N ALA A 204 -18.05 14.70 22.48
CA ALA A 204 -17.43 13.43 22.85
C ALA A 204 -17.93 12.89 24.20
N LEU A 205 -17.92 13.74 25.24
CA LEU A 205 -18.40 13.40 26.58
C LEU A 205 -19.89 13.01 26.58
N LYS A 206 -20.71 13.62 25.72
CA LYS A 206 -22.12 13.24 25.55
C LYS A 206 -22.26 11.85 24.91
N ILE A 207 -21.43 11.52 23.92
CA ILE A 207 -21.49 10.22 23.21
C ILE A 207 -21.03 9.07 24.12
N VAL A 208 -19.99 9.28 24.92
CA VAL A 208 -19.47 8.23 25.82
C VAL A 208 -20.38 7.97 27.02
N GLY A 209 -21.25 8.92 27.40
CA GLY A 209 -22.23 8.76 28.47
C GLY A 209 -21.76 9.32 29.80
N ASP A 210 -21.93 8.58 30.89
CA ASP A 210 -21.49 9.00 32.23
C ASP A 210 -20.00 9.38 32.22
N ASN A 211 -19.73 10.63 32.63
CA ASN A 211 -18.51 11.36 32.31
C ASN A 211 -17.99 12.25 33.45
N GLY A 212 -18.50 12.09 34.68
CA GLY A 212 -18.00 12.82 35.85
C GLY A 212 -16.51 12.58 36.05
N GLU A 213 -16.13 11.31 36.18
CA GLU A 213 -14.74 10.87 36.36
C GLU A 213 -13.84 11.27 35.17
N ILE A 214 -14.37 11.19 33.94
CA ILE A 214 -13.64 11.58 32.73
C ILE A 214 -13.27 13.07 32.78
N LYS A 215 -14.21 13.94 33.19
CA LYS A 215 -13.94 15.38 33.31
C LYS A 215 -12.88 15.68 34.35
N GLU A 216 -12.93 15.01 35.50
CA GLU A 216 -11.94 15.14 36.56
C GLU A 216 -10.56 14.68 36.11
N TYR A 217 -10.50 13.52 35.44
CA TYR A 217 -9.28 12.98 34.84
C TYR A 217 -8.65 13.97 33.84
N LEU A 218 -9.45 14.52 32.91
CA LEU A 218 -8.97 15.50 31.93
C LEU A 218 -8.44 16.77 32.61
N LYS A 219 -9.13 17.25 33.66
CA LYS A 219 -8.73 18.43 34.42
C LYS A 219 -7.42 18.19 35.17
N LYS A 220 -7.30 17.07 35.89
CA LYS A 220 -6.11 16.67 36.66
C LYS A 220 -4.87 16.60 35.78
N ASN A 221 -5.01 16.00 34.59
CA ASN A 221 -3.92 15.85 33.62
C ASN A 221 -3.73 17.07 32.70
N LYS A 222 -4.49 18.16 32.91
CA LYS A 222 -4.40 19.43 32.16
C LYS A 222 -4.57 19.26 30.64
N PHE A 223 -5.36 18.28 30.20
CA PHE A 223 -5.68 18.09 28.78
C PHE A 223 -6.54 19.24 28.27
N LYS A 224 -6.10 19.87 27.17
CA LYS A 224 -6.75 21.05 26.58
C LYS A 224 -7.16 20.77 25.14
N TYR A 225 -8.45 20.61 24.89
CA TYR A 225 -9.00 20.30 23.56
C TYR A 225 -8.55 21.26 22.46
N LYS A 226 -8.47 22.57 22.73
CA LYS A 226 -8.01 23.56 21.75
C LYS A 226 -6.54 23.42 21.37
N LYS A 227 -5.72 22.83 22.25
CA LYS A 227 -4.28 22.62 22.00
C LYS A 227 -4.03 21.32 21.25
N ASP A 228 -4.72 20.26 21.64
CA ASP A 228 -4.54 18.93 21.09
C ASP A 228 -5.88 18.18 21.10
N LYS A 229 -6.64 18.36 20.00
CA LYS A 229 -7.98 17.79 19.88
C LYS A 229 -7.93 16.27 19.89
N GLU A 230 -7.02 15.70 19.11
CA GLU A 230 -6.89 14.26 18.92
C GLU A 230 -6.56 13.57 20.23
N ARG A 231 -5.53 14.05 20.94
CA ARG A 231 -5.17 13.48 22.24
C ARG A 231 -6.33 13.56 23.23
N VAL A 232 -6.99 14.71 23.35
CA VAL A 232 -8.13 14.84 24.29
C VAL A 232 -9.26 13.88 23.94
N LEU A 233 -9.56 13.67 22.65
CA LEU A 233 -10.58 12.71 22.23
C LEU A 233 -10.15 11.27 22.51
N THR A 234 -8.91 10.92 22.22
CA THR A 234 -8.35 9.60 22.52
C THR A 234 -8.46 9.30 24.01
N GLU A 235 -8.08 10.25 24.87
CA GLU A 235 -8.17 10.13 26.33
C GLU A 235 -9.63 10.01 26.84
N ILE A 236 -10.58 10.72 26.25
CA ILE A 236 -12.01 10.58 26.60
C ILE A 236 -12.50 9.15 26.30
N VAL A 237 -12.18 8.66 25.10
CA VAL A 237 -12.66 7.35 24.62
C VAL A 237 -11.96 6.22 25.36
N SER A 238 -10.63 6.28 25.50
CA SER A 238 -9.83 5.25 26.15
C SER A 238 -10.15 5.13 27.64
N TYR A 239 -10.31 6.26 28.34
CA TYR A 239 -10.66 6.24 29.75
C TYR A 239 -12.05 5.63 29.96
N ARG A 240 -13.04 6.00 29.14
CA ARG A 240 -14.39 5.40 29.22
C ARG A 240 -14.34 3.89 29.00
N ASP A 241 -13.58 3.46 27.99
CA ASP A 241 -13.46 2.03 27.67
C ASP A 241 -12.86 1.24 28.83
N ASN A 242 -11.86 1.81 29.52
CA ASN A 242 -11.20 1.17 30.65
C ASN A 242 -12.06 1.05 31.92
N ILE A 243 -12.92 2.04 32.21
CA ILE A 243 -13.82 1.97 33.39
C ILE A 243 -15.10 1.16 33.14
N SER A 244 -15.40 0.84 31.89
CA SER A 244 -16.58 0.04 31.52
C SER A 244 -16.27 -1.45 31.34
N ARG A 245 -15.00 -1.84 31.46
CA ARG A 245 -14.53 -3.23 31.47
C ARG A 245 -14.51 -3.75 32.89
#